data_AF-A0A1L7AHB4-F1
#
_entry.id   AF-A0A1L7AHB4-F1
#
_cell.length_a   1.000
_cell.length_b   1.000
_cell.length_c   1.000
_cell.angle_alpha   90.00
_cell.angle_beta   90.00
_cell.angle_gamma   90.00
#
_symmetry.space_group_name_H-M   'P 1'
#
loop_
_entity.id
_entity.type
_entity.pdbx_description
1 polymer ?
#
loop_
_entity_poly.entity_id
_entity_poly.type
_entity_poly.pdbx_seq_one_letter_code
_entity_poly.pdbx_strand_id
1 'polypeptide(L)'
;MLLRLLPMLLFLAPFAGFLVWRRWRPGEADPPWPFLALAGAGLALAVAGLVAYGLSRRMEQGSTYVPARLEPDGRIERSHAMPPR
;
A
#
# COMPACT_ATOMS: atom_id res chain seq x y z
N MET A 1 2.37 15.61 -10.85
CA MET A 1 1.43 14.78 -10.06
C MET A 1 1.18 13.40 -10.69
N LEU A 2 0.97 13.29 -12.01
CA LEU A 2 0.70 12.01 -12.71
C LEU A 2 1.76 10.91 -12.46
N LEU A 3 3.05 11.28 -12.44
CA LEU A 3 4.16 10.36 -12.15
C LEU A 3 4.07 9.69 -10.76
N ARG A 4 3.39 10.28 -9.78
CA ARG A 4 3.18 9.67 -8.45
C ARG A 4 2.14 8.56 -8.47
N LEU A 5 1.22 8.60 -9.43
CA LEU A 5 0.18 7.59 -9.62
C LEU A 5 0.68 6.42 -10.47
N LEU A 6 1.79 6.59 -11.19
CA LEU A 6 2.34 5.57 -12.08
C LEU A 6 2.54 4.20 -11.41
N PRO A 7 3.08 4.08 -10.18
CA PRO A 7 3.22 2.78 -9.53
C PRO A 7 1.87 2.12 -9.24
N MET A 8 0.89 2.92 -8.83
CA MET A 8 -0.47 2.46 -8.57
C MET A 8 -1.18 2.04 -9.85
N LEU A 9 -0.99 2.78 -10.95
CA LEU A 9 -1.53 2.44 -12.27
C LEU A 9 -0.91 1.15 -12.82
N LEU A 10 0.42 0.97 -12.66
CA LEU A 10 1.10 -0.27 -13.06
C LEU A 10 0.64 -1.46 -12.21
N PHE A 11 0.41 -1.26 -10.91
CA PHE A 11 -0.16 -2.29 -10.03
C PHE A 11 -1.58 -2.67 -10.46
N LEU A 12 -2.41 -1.70 -10.84
CA LEU A 12 -3.80 -1.92 -11.27
C LEU A 12 -3.91 -2.45 -12.71
N ALA A 13 -2.91 -2.22 -13.56
CA ALA A 13 -2.93 -2.58 -14.97
C ALA A 13 -3.32 -4.04 -15.27
N PRO A 14 -2.73 -5.08 -14.61
CA PRO A 14 -3.13 -6.46 -14.89
C PRO A 14 -4.59 -6.75 -14.52
N PHE A 15 -5.11 -6.14 -13.45
CA PHE A 15 -6.50 -6.30 -13.04
C PHE A 15 -7.46 -5.58 -13.98
N ALA A 16 -7.13 -4.35 -14.37
CA ALA A 16 -7.92 -3.59 -15.34
C ALA A 16 -7.96 -4.29 -16.70
N GLY A 17 -6.83 -4.82 -17.17
CA GLY A 17 -6.74 -5.61 -18.40
C GLY A 17 -7.63 -6.85 -18.35
N PHE A 18 -7.61 -7.58 -17.23
CA PHE A 18 -8.50 -8.73 -17.02
C PHE A 18 -9.99 -8.33 -17.06
N LEU A 19 -10.36 -7.23 -16.40
CA LEU A 19 -11.75 -6.75 -16.38
C LEU A 19 -12.23 -6.30 -17.77
N VAL A 20 -11.37 -5.60 -18.53
CA VAL A 20 -11.66 -5.20 -19.91
C VAL A 20 -11.83 -6.42 -20.81
N TRP A 21 -10.93 -7.40 -20.70
CA TRP A 21 -11.04 -8.66 -21.44
C TRP A 21 -12.36 -9.38 -21.13
N ARG A 22 -12.72 -9.50 -19.84
CA ARG A 22 -13.98 -10.12 -19.40
C ARG A 22 -15.21 -9.36 -19.94
N ARG A 23 -15.16 -8.04 -19.97
CA ARG A 23 -16.26 -7.20 -20.46
C ARG A 23 -16.54 -7.40 -21.95
N TRP A 24 -15.53 -7.76 -22.73
CA TRP A 24 -15.63 -8.06 -24.16
C TRP A 24 -15.95 -9.52 -24.47
N ARG A 25 -15.88 -10.42 -23.48
CA ARG A 25 -16.29 -11.83 -23.60
C ARG A 25 -17.42 -12.21 -22.63
N PRO A 26 -18.61 -11.59 -22.77
CA PRO A 26 -19.75 -11.98 -21.97
C PRO A 26 -20.21 -13.39 -22.37
N GLY A 27 -20.20 -14.34 -21.42
CA GLY A 27 -20.70 -15.70 -21.62
C GLY A 27 -19.63 -16.80 -21.69
N GLU A 28 -18.33 -16.47 -21.66
CA GLU A 28 -17.29 -17.46 -21.40
C GLU A 28 -17.42 -17.98 -19.97
N ALA A 29 -17.13 -19.27 -19.76
CA ALA A 29 -17.29 -19.94 -18.47
C ALA A 29 -16.62 -19.14 -17.34
N ASP A 30 -17.29 -19.06 -16.20
CA ASP A 30 -16.76 -18.35 -15.03
C ASP A 30 -15.37 -18.90 -14.65
N PRO A 31 -14.48 -18.04 -14.11
CA PRO A 31 -13.16 -18.48 -13.69
C PRO A 31 -13.29 -19.67 -12.73
N PRO A 32 -12.48 -20.72 -12.91
CA PRO A 32 -12.56 -21.90 -12.06
C PRO A 32 -12.30 -21.50 -10.61
N TRP A 33 -13.01 -22.11 -9.66
CA TRP A 33 -12.94 -21.79 -8.22
C TRP A 33 -11.51 -21.58 -7.67
N PRO A 34 -10.50 -22.39 -8.02
CA PRO A 34 -9.13 -22.18 -7.56
C PRO A 34 -8.55 -20.81 -7.94
N PHE A 35 -8.93 -20.25 -9.09
CA PHE A 35 -8.51 -18.93 -9.53
C PHE A 35 -9.07 -17.82 -8.63
N LEU A 36 -10.36 -17.93 -8.29
CA LEU A 36 -11.00 -16.99 -7.36
C LEU A 36 -10.41 -17.10 -5.95
N ALA A 37 -10.11 -18.32 -5.50
CA ALA A 37 -9.45 -18.54 -4.21
C ALA A 37 -8.05 -17.92 -4.15
N LEU A 38 -7.25 -18.07 -5.21
CA LEU A 38 -5.92 -17.46 -5.33
C LEU A 38 -5.99 -15.92 -5.37
N ALA A 39 -6.94 -15.36 -6.13
CA ALA A 39 -7.17 -13.92 -6.17
C ALA A 39 -7.58 -13.37 -4.79
N GLY A 40 -8.49 -14.08 -4.10
CA GLY A 40 -8.91 -13.74 -2.74
C GLY A 40 -7.77 -13.82 -1.72
N ALA A 41 -6.94 -14.86 -1.79
CA ALA A 41 -5.77 -15.02 -0.93
C ALA A 41 -4.74 -13.90 -1.17
N GLY A 42 -4.47 -13.55 -2.43
CA GLY A 42 -3.57 -12.44 -2.77
C GLY A 42 -4.07 -11.10 -2.22
N LEU A 43 -5.38 -10.83 -2.34
CA LEU A 43 -5.99 -9.63 -1.76
C LEU A 43 -5.89 -9.62 -0.23
N ALA A 44 -6.17 -10.75 0.43
CA ALA A 44 -6.07 -10.87 1.88
C ALA A 44 -4.64 -10.61 2.37
N LEU A 45 -3.63 -11.15 1.69
CA LEU A 45 -2.22 -10.90 2.00
C LEU A 45 -1.82 -9.44 1.80
N ALA A 46 -2.30 -8.80 0.72
CA ALA A 46 -2.04 -7.37 0.49
C ALA A 46 -2.65 -6.50 1.59
N VAL A 47 -3.90 -6.77 1.99
CA VAL A 47 -4.57 -6.07 3.10
C VAL A 47 -3.84 -6.31 4.41
N ALA A 48 -3.49 -7.55 4.72
CA ALA A 48 -2.73 -7.90 5.93
C ALA A 48 -1.38 -7.17 5.97
N GLY A 49 -0.65 -7.13 4.85
CA GLY A 49 0.60 -6.41 4.73
C GLY A 49 0.44 -4.90 4.94
N LEU A 50 -0.63 -4.29 4.38
CA LEU A 50 -0.92 -2.88 4.57
C LEU A 50 -1.24 -2.56 6.04
N VAL A 51 -2.04 -3.39 6.69
CA VAL A 51 -2.38 -3.25 8.12
C VAL A 51 -1.14 -3.41 8.97
N ALA A 52 -0.34 -4.46 8.76
CA ALA A 52 0.91 -4.69 9.48
C ALA A 52 1.89 -3.52 9.31
N TYR A 53 2.04 -3.01 8.08
CA TYR A 53 2.89 -1.84 7.81
C TYR A 53 2.38 -0.59 8.52
N GLY A 54 1.08 -0.31 8.46
CA GLY A 54 0.46 0.82 9.15
C GLY A 54 0.65 0.76 10.66
N LEU A 55 0.47 -0.42 11.26
CA LEU A 55 0.72 -0.65 12.69
C LEU A 55 2.20 -0.48 13.05
N SER A 56 3.13 -0.92 12.21
CA SER A 56 4.57 -0.77 12.46
C SER A 56 5.07 0.69 12.38
N ARG A 57 4.37 1.54 11.61
CA ARG A 57 4.74 2.94 11.37
C ARG A 57 3.96 3.92 12.24
N ARG A 58 2.98 3.45 13.00
CA ARG A 58 2.19 4.27 13.92
C ARG A 58 3.11 4.90 14.97
N MET A 59 3.09 6.22 15.07
CA MET A 59 3.60 6.93 16.24
C MET A 59 2.70 6.59 17.45
N GLU A 60 3.33 6.32 18.58
CA GLU A 60 2.62 5.97 19.81
C GLU A 60 1.65 7.10 20.19
N GLN A 61 0.43 6.75 20.58
CA GLN A 61 -0.59 7.74 20.90
C GLN A 61 -0.18 8.50 22.16
N GLY A 62 -0.03 9.81 22.06
CA GLY A 62 0.53 10.66 23.13
C GLY A 62 2.02 10.95 22.99
N SER A 63 2.71 10.39 21.99
CA SER A 63 4.10 10.76 21.70
C SER A 63 4.22 12.22 21.25
N THR A 64 5.27 12.89 21.70
CA THR A 64 5.58 14.26 21.29
C THR A 64 6.31 14.22 19.96
N TYR A 65 5.76 14.90 18.95
CA TYR A 65 6.41 15.02 17.65
C TYR A 65 7.65 15.92 17.75
N VAL A 66 8.83 15.37 17.44
CA VAL A 66 10.08 16.13 17.31
C VAL A 66 10.35 16.38 15.82
N PRO A 67 10.28 17.64 15.35
CA PRO A 67 10.54 17.96 13.94
C PRO A 67 12.01 17.73 13.58
N ALA A 68 12.25 17.46 12.29
CA ALA A 68 13.61 17.34 11.78
C ALA A 68 14.39 18.66 11.94
N ARG A 69 15.66 18.59 12.30
CA ARG A 69 16.54 19.76 12.46
C ARG A 69 17.80 19.59 11.63
N LEU A 70 18.32 20.72 11.13
CA LEU A 70 19.62 20.80 10.49
C LEU A 70 20.63 21.20 11.56
N GLU A 71 21.60 20.32 11.84
CA GLU A 71 22.68 20.59 12.76
C GLU A 71 23.70 21.57 12.16
N PRO A 72 24.47 22.29 12.99
CA PRO A 72 25.48 23.26 12.53
C PRO A 72 26.57 22.64 11.64
N ASP A 73 26.78 21.33 11.72
CA ASP A 73 27.72 20.56 10.90
C ASP A 73 27.15 20.15 9.52
N GLY A 74 25.89 20.53 9.24
CA GLY A 74 25.17 20.21 8.00
C GLY A 74 24.46 18.85 8.01
N ARG A 75 24.46 18.10 9.12
CA ARG A 75 23.71 16.85 9.23
C ARG A 75 22.23 17.12 9.48
N ILE A 76 21.37 16.33 8.83
CA ILE A 76 19.93 16.37 9.07
C ILE A 76 19.59 15.32 10.13
N GLU A 77 19.17 15.77 11.31
CA GLU A 77 18.53 14.91 12.30
C GLU A 77 17.08 14.67 11.87
N ARG A 78 16.70 13.39 11.70
CA ARG A 78 15.35 13.02 11.24
C ARG A 78 14.32 13.27 12.32
N SER A 79 13.11 13.63 11.89
CA SER A 79 11.96 13.72 12.79
C SER A 79 11.68 12.36 13.43
N HIS A 80 11.37 12.36 14.72
CA HIS A 80 11.06 11.17 15.49
C HIS A 80 9.97 11.47 16.53
N ALA A 81 9.40 10.41 17.09
CA ALA A 81 8.46 10.52 18.21
C ALA A 81 9.24 10.40 19.51
N MET A 82 9.03 11.32 20.46
CA MET A 82 9.53 11.17 21.82
C MET A 82 8.44 10.53 22.68
N PRO A 83 8.78 9.60 23.60
CA PRO A 83 7.82 9.03 24.53
C PRO A 83 7.07 10.13 25.31
N PRO A 84 5.80 9.90 25.69
CA PRO A 84 5.10 10.81 26.60
C PRO A 84 5.87 10.93 27.92
N ARG A 85 5.96 12.15 28.45
CA ARG A 85 6.54 12.43 29.78
C ARG A 85 5.58 12.08 30.89
#